data_AF-A0A352FNP9-F1
#
_entry.id   AF-A0A352FNP9-F1
#
_cell.length_a   1.000
_cell.length_b   1.000
_cell.length_c   1.000
_cell.angle_alpha   90.00
_cell.angle_beta   90.00
_cell.angle_gamma   90.00
#
_symmetry.space_group_name_H-M   'P 1'
#
loop_
_entity.id
_entity.type
_entity.pdbx_description
1 polymer ?
#
loop_
_entity_poly.entity_id
_entity_poly.type
_entity_poly.pdbx_seq_one_letter_code
_entity_poly.pdbx_strand_id
1 'polypeptide(L)' 'ESFMKLQDELAGTENRLATARRDYTLAAQDYNTTRSRFPTVLVAGLMGFKEQPYFQADAGAREAPKVDFNK' A
#
# COMPACT_ATOMS: atom_id res chain seq x y z
N GLU A 1 15.18 27.70 6.96
CA GLU A 1 15.67 26.54 6.17
C GLU A 1 15.18 25.20 6.71
N SER A 2 15.26 24.92 8.02
CA SER A 2 14.86 23.62 8.60
C SER A 2 13.43 23.17 8.29
N PHE A 3 12.46 24.09 8.25
CA PHE A 3 11.06 23.79 7.93
C PHE A 3 10.83 23.40 6.46
N MET A 4 11.54 24.06 5.53
CA MET A 4 11.44 23.73 4.10
C MET A 4 12.04 22.36 3.82
N LYS A 5 13.21 22.05 4.42
CA LYS A 5 13.84 20.74 4.31
C LYS A 5 12.94 19.62 4.83
N LEU A 6 12.26 19.83 5.95
CA LEU A 6 11.34 18.83 6.50
C LEU A 6 10.12 18.62 5.58
N GLN A 7 9.56 19.68 5.02
CA GLN A 7 8.46 19.56 4.05
C GLN A 7 8.87 18.78 2.80
N ASP A 8 10.08 19.03 2.28
CA ASP A 8 10.62 18.29 1.13
C ASP A 8 10.82 16.80 1.46
N GLU A 9 11.32 16.48 2.65
CA GLU A 9 11.48 15.10 3.13
C GLU A 9 10.12 14.39 3.33
N LEU A 10 9.12 15.10 3.85
CA LEU A 10 7.76 14.60 4.02
C LEU A 10 7.12 14.31 2.66
N ALA A 11 7.18 15.25 1.71
CA ALA A 11 6.68 15.05 0.35
C ALA A 11 7.39 13.86 -0.34
N GLY A 12 8.71 13.73 -0.14
CA GLY A 12 9.47 12.57 -0.62
C GLY A 12 9.01 11.25 0.00
N THR A 13 8.63 11.27 1.27
CA THR A 13 8.12 10.09 1.99
C THR A 13 6.71 9.72 1.54
N GLU A 14 5.82 10.70 1.38
CA GLU A 14 4.46 10.50 0.86
C GLU A 14 4.46 9.93 -0.56
N ASN A 15 5.34 10.43 -1.43
CA ASN A 15 5.49 9.91 -2.78
C ASN A 15 5.92 8.43 -2.76
N ARG A 16 6.89 8.06 -1.92
CA ARG A 16 7.32 6.66 -1.77
C ARG A 16 6.20 5.78 -1.21
N LEU A 17 5.45 6.28 -0.23
CA LEU A 17 4.32 5.57 0.35
C LEU A 17 3.22 5.33 -0.68
N ALA A 18 2.92 6.33 -1.51
CA ALA A 18 1.94 6.23 -2.59
C ALA A 18 2.35 5.14 -3.61
N THR A 19 3.62 5.12 -4.01
CA THR A 19 4.17 4.08 -4.89
C THR A 19 4.08 2.71 -4.25
N ALA A 20 4.53 2.54 -2.99
CA ALA A 20 4.47 1.27 -2.29
C ALA A 20 3.04 0.71 -2.16
N ARG A 21 2.05 1.59 -1.89
CA ARG A 21 0.63 1.20 -1.84
C ARG A 21 0.12 0.73 -3.20
N ARG A 22 0.50 1.43 -4.28
CA ARG A 22 0.16 1.03 -5.64
C ARG A 22 0.78 -0.32 -5.98
N ASP A 23 2.06 -0.51 -5.71
CA ASP A 23 2.78 -1.74 -6.01
C ASP A 23 2.20 -2.95 -5.28
N TYR A 24 1.89 -2.79 -3.98
CA TYR A 24 1.19 -3.83 -3.21
C TYR A 24 -0.16 -4.18 -3.84
N THR A 25 -0.95 -3.16 -4.21
CA THR A 25 -2.29 -3.36 -4.77
C THR A 25 -2.23 -4.10 -6.11
N LEU A 26 -1.26 -3.75 -6.97
CA LEU A 26 -1.02 -4.43 -8.24
C LEU A 26 -0.57 -5.88 -8.04
N ALA A 27 0.34 -6.14 -7.09
CA ALA A 27 0.79 -7.48 -6.78
C ALA A 27 -0.36 -8.36 -6.24
N ALA A 28 -1.18 -7.82 -5.33
CA ALA A 28 -2.36 -8.52 -4.83
C ALA A 28 -3.40 -8.78 -5.95
N GLN A 29 -3.56 -7.83 -6.87
CA GLN A 29 -4.45 -7.98 -8.02
C GLN A 29 -3.98 -9.08 -8.96
N ASP A 30 -2.70 -9.11 -9.32
CA ASP A 30 -2.13 -10.11 -10.21
C ASP A 30 -2.23 -11.51 -9.60
N TYR A 31 -1.92 -11.63 -8.31
CA TYR A 31 -2.10 -12.87 -7.55
C TYR A 31 -3.55 -13.34 -7.58
N ASN A 32 -4.51 -12.49 -7.21
CA ASN A 32 -5.93 -12.85 -7.18
C ASN A 32 -6.46 -13.18 -8.57
N THR A 33 -6.02 -12.45 -9.59
CA THR A 33 -6.41 -12.69 -10.99
C THR A 33 -5.91 -14.05 -11.46
N THR A 34 -4.64 -14.37 -11.18
CA THR A 34 -4.04 -15.66 -11.54
C THR A 34 -4.70 -16.80 -10.78
N ARG A 35 -4.92 -16.63 -9.47
CA ARG A 35 -5.62 -17.59 -8.62
C ARG A 35 -7.03 -17.90 -9.13
N SER A 36 -7.78 -16.88 -9.55
CA SER A 36 -9.18 -17.02 -9.96
C SER A 36 -9.38 -17.48 -11.42
N ARG A 37 -8.30 -17.69 -12.18
CA ARG A 37 -8.36 -18.24 -13.54
C ARG A 37 -8.41 -19.75 -13.54
N PHE A 38 -9.12 -20.33 -14.51
CA PHE A 38 -9.04 -21.77 -14.78
C PHE A 38 -7.68 -22.11 -15.44
N PRO A 39 -7.01 -23.21 -15.06
CA PRO A 39 -7.38 -24.22 -14.05
C PRO A 39 -6.93 -23.88 -12.62
N THR A 40 -6.15 -22.81 -12.43
CA THR A 40 -5.55 -22.40 -11.15
C THR A 40 -6.55 -22.32 -10.01
N VAL A 41 -7.78 -21.87 -10.25
CA VAL A 41 -8.85 -21.77 -9.22
C VAL A 41 -9.19 -23.11 -8.57
N LEU A 42 -9.08 -24.22 -9.31
CA LEU A 42 -9.34 -25.56 -8.78
C LEU A 42 -8.19 -26.01 -7.87
N VAL A 43 -6.95 -25.84 -8.33
CA VAL A 43 -5.75 -26.13 -7.53
C VAL A 43 -5.70 -25.23 -6.30
N ALA A 44 -6.09 -23.96 -6.44
CA ALA A 44 -6.18 -23.00 -5.36
C ALA A 44 -7.18 -23.44 -4.29
N GLY A 45 -8.36 -23.92 -4.69
CA GLY A 45 -9.36 -24.48 -3.78
C GLY A 45 -8.87 -25.74 -3.06
N LEU A 46 -8.25 -26.67 -3.78
CA LEU A 46 -7.76 -27.94 -3.23
C LEU A 46 -6.58 -27.76 -2.27
N MET A 47 -5.66 -26.84 -2.58
CA MET A 47 -4.46 -26.57 -1.78
C MET A 47 -4.66 -25.46 -0.74
N GLY A 48 -5.86 -24.86 -0.68
CA GLY A 48 -6.21 -23.84 0.31
C GLY A 48 -5.62 -22.46 0.07
N PHE A 49 -5.21 -22.12 -1.16
CA PHE A 49 -4.77 -20.77 -1.51
C PHE A 49 -5.97 -19.81 -1.47
N LYS A 50 -5.92 -18.83 -0.56
CA LYS A 50 -6.97 -17.82 -0.36
C LYS A 50 -6.65 -16.55 -1.15
N GLU A 51 -7.66 -15.71 -1.35
CA GLU A 51 -7.45 -14.39 -1.95
C GLU A 51 -6.61 -13.51 -1.03
N GLN A 52 -5.74 -12.70 -1.64
CA GLN A 52 -4.96 -11.71 -0.94
C GLN A 52 -5.77 -10.41 -0.80
N PRO A 53 -5.95 -9.86 0.41
CA PRO A 53 -6.63 -8.59 0.58
C PRO A 53 -5.83 -7.44 -0.05
N TYR A 54 -6.54 -6.51 -0.67
CA TYR A 54 -5.97 -5.25 -1.15
C TYR A 54 -5.57 -4.35 0.02
N PHE A 55 -4.65 -3.42 -0.25
CA PHE A 55 -4.27 -2.42 0.74
C PHE A 55 -5.45 -1.48 0.98
N GLN A 56 -5.94 -1.43 2.21
CA GLN A 56 -6.91 -0.44 2.65
C GLN A 56 -6.19 0.55 3.55
N ALA A 57 -6.23 1.83 3.20
CA ALA A 57 -5.69 2.87 4.05
C ALA A 57 -6.66 3.12 5.21
N ASP A 58 -6.15 3.16 6.44
CA ASP A 58 -6.94 3.54 7.62
C ASP A 58 -7.51 4.96 7.45
N ALA A 59 -8.67 5.22 8.07
CA ALA A 59 -9.42 6.47 7.92
C ALA A 59 -8.63 7.74 8.30
N GLY A 60 -7.51 7.63 9.01
CA GLY A 60 -6.61 8.73 9.39
C GLY A 60 -5.28 8.79 8.62
N ALA A 61 -5.02 7.86 7.69
CA ALA A 61 -3.72 7.74 7.02
C ALA A 61 -3.39 8.86 6.00
N ARG A 62 -4.23 9.90 5.94
CA ARG A 62 -4.03 11.14 5.18
C ARG A 62 -3.74 12.35 6.08
N GLU A 63 -3.82 12.20 7.40
CA GLU A 63 -3.48 13.29 8.31
C GLU A 63 -1.97 13.41 8.44
N ALA A 64 -1.44 14.56 8.02
CA ALA A 64 -0.04 14.89 8.20
C ALA A 64 0.29 14.97 9.71
N PRO A 65 1.44 14.45 10.15
CA PRO A 65 1.83 14.51 11.55
C PRO A 65 1.98 15.97 12.00
N LYS A 66 1.41 16.31 13.16
CA LYS A 66 1.58 17.64 13.78
C LYS A 66 2.99 17.74 14.36
N VAL A 67 3.86 18.48 13.67
CA VAL A 67 5.21 18.76 14.16
C VAL A 67 5.18 20.06 14.97
N ASP A 68 5.53 19.97 16.25
CA ASP A 68 5.69 21.14 17.12
C ASP A 68 7.12 21.67 17.00
N PHE A 69 7.26 22.92 16.55
CA PHE A 69 8.55 23.60 16.38
C PHE A 69 8.89 24.53 17.55
N ASN A 70 8.11 24.53 18.63
CA ASN A 70 8.39 25.37 19.80
C ASN A 70 9.44 24.72 20.72
N LYS A 71 10.71 24.82 20.32
CA LYS A 71 11.86 24.84 21.22
C LYS A 71 13.12 25.33 20.52
#